data_AF-A0A4S3KKU2-F1
#
_entry.id   AF-A0A4S3KKU2-F1
#
_cell.length_a   1.000
_cell.length_b   1.000
_cell.length_c   1.000
_cell.angle_alpha   90.00
_cell.angle_beta   90.00
_cell.angle_gamma   90.00
#
_symmetry.space_group_name_H-M   'P 1'
#
loop_
_entity.id
_entity.type
_entity.pdbx_description
1 polymer ?
#
loop_
_entity_poly.entity_id
_entity_poly.type
_entity_poly.pdbx_seq_one_letter_code
_entity_poly.pdbx_strand_id
1 'polypeptide(L)'
;MRTATTKFQNVAGELARLAELREALVSSAFEALETRHPELANEVREYIGSRQRAAHWMCAPQRASGGRIPYDLLAEGDEDGLWDLLDGIA
;
A
#
# COMPACT_ATOMS: atom_id res chain seq x y z
N MET A 1 22.71 -37.15 -1.59
CA MET A 1 22.05 -36.03 -2.30
C MET A 1 22.64 -34.73 -1.77
N ARG A 2 23.34 -33.96 -2.60
CA ARG A 2 23.96 -32.69 -2.18
C ARG A 2 22.83 -31.68 -2.01
N THR A 3 22.68 -31.21 -0.78
CA THR A 3 21.88 -30.07 -0.35
C THR A 3 22.07 -28.93 -1.34
N ALA A 4 20.99 -28.52 -2.00
CA ALA A 4 21.00 -27.32 -2.81
C ALA A 4 21.31 -26.16 -1.86
N THR A 5 22.57 -25.72 -1.85
CA THR A 5 22.98 -24.50 -1.18
C THR A 5 22.23 -23.38 -1.89
N THR A 6 21.13 -22.90 -1.31
CA THR A 6 20.47 -21.67 -1.76
C THR A 6 21.49 -20.55 -1.58
N LYS A 7 22.25 -20.26 -2.63
CA LYS A 7 23.24 -19.18 -2.59
C LYS A 7 22.47 -17.90 -2.28
N PHE A 8 22.97 -17.08 -1.35
CA PHE A 8 22.34 -15.79 -1.02
C PHE A 8 22.08 -14.90 -2.24
N GLN A 9 22.83 -15.09 -3.33
CA GLN A 9 22.57 -14.48 -4.64
C GLN A 9 21.17 -14.81 -5.20
N ASN A 10 20.73 -16.07 -5.09
CA ASN A 10 19.40 -16.48 -5.53
C ASN A 10 18.34 -15.84 -4.63
N VAL A 11 18.54 -15.87 -3.31
CA VAL A 11 17.65 -15.22 -2.34
C VAL A 11 17.51 -13.72 -2.63
N ALA A 12 18.63 -13.04 -2.87
CA ALA A 12 18.63 -11.61 -3.21
C ALA A 12 17.89 -11.33 -4.52
N GLY A 13 18.07 -12.18 -5.54
CA GLY A 13 17.35 -12.07 -6.81
C GLY A 13 15.85 -12.27 -6.65
N GLU A 14 15.42 -13.24 -5.85
CA GLU A 14 14.01 -13.48 -5.55
C GLU A 14 13.39 -12.31 -4.78
N LEU A 15 14.09 -11.78 -3.78
CA LEU A 15 13.64 -10.60 -3.02
C LEU A 15 13.52 -9.36 -3.92
N ALA A 16 14.47 -9.12 -4.81
CA ALA A 16 14.40 -8.01 -5.76
C ALA A 16 13.18 -8.14 -6.70
N ARG A 17 12.95 -9.33 -7.25
CA ARG A 17 11.79 -9.61 -8.10
C ARG A 17 10.46 -9.41 -7.35
N LEU A 18 10.38 -9.86 -6.09
CA LEU A 18 9.19 -9.68 -5.26
C LEU A 18 8.96 -8.20 -4.92
N ALA A 19 10.04 -7.44 -4.68
CA ALA A 19 9.95 -6.00 -4.45
C ALA A 19 9.40 -5.30 -5.71
N GLU A 20 9.91 -5.59 -6.90
CA GLU A 20 9.39 -5.03 -8.16
C GLU A 20 7.91 -5.35 -8.38
N LEU A 21 7.51 -6.61 -8.15
CA LEU A 21 6.12 -7.03 -8.27
C LEU A 21 5.23 -6.30 -7.25
N ARG A 22 5.71 -6.17 -6.01
CA ARG A 22 5.00 -5.43 -4.95
C ARG A 22 4.81 -3.97 -5.36
N GLU A 23 5.84 -3.30 -5.88
CA GLU A 23 5.74 -1.90 -6.30
C GLU A 23 4.76 -1.71 -7.46
N ALA A 24 4.75 -2.63 -8.43
CA ALA A 24 3.76 -2.61 -9.50
C ALA A 24 2.32 -2.75 -8.95
N LEU A 25 2.11 -3.66 -7.99
CA LEU A 25 0.81 -3.85 -7.33
C LEU A 25 0.39 -2.63 -6.51
N VAL A 26 1.32 -2.01 -5.76
CA VAL A 26 1.07 -0.79 -5.00
C VAL A 26 0.60 0.35 -5.91
N SER A 27 1.29 0.56 -7.04
CA SER A 27 0.87 1.57 -8.02
C SER A 27 -0.49 1.26 -8.61
N SER A 28 -0.74 0.02 -9.03
CA SER A 28 -2.00 -0.41 -9.64
C SER A 28 -3.18 -0.32 -8.67
N ALA A 29 -2.98 -0.64 -7.39
CA ALA A 29 -4.00 -0.47 -6.37
C ALA A 29 -4.40 1.01 -6.22
N PHE A 30 -3.43 1.93 -6.25
CA PHE A 30 -3.72 3.36 -6.18
C PHE A 30 -4.41 3.88 -7.45
N GLU A 31 -4.09 3.35 -8.64
CA GLU A 31 -4.86 3.64 -9.87
C GLU A 31 -6.33 3.23 -9.74
N ALA A 32 -6.59 2.09 -9.10
CA ALA A 32 -7.96 1.65 -8.83
C ALA A 32 -8.70 2.61 -7.88
N LEU A 33 -8.00 3.13 -6.86
CA LEU A 33 -8.54 4.18 -5.98
C LEU A 33 -8.84 5.46 -6.76
N GLU A 34 -7.87 5.95 -7.54
CA GLU A 34 -8.01 7.14 -8.39
C GLU A 34 -9.19 7.02 -9.37
N THR A 35 -9.46 5.81 -9.87
CA THR A 35 -10.55 5.56 -10.81
C THR A 35 -11.92 5.47 -10.12
N ARG A 36 -12.00 4.80 -8.96
CA ARG A 36 -13.27 4.49 -8.29
C ARG A 36 -13.71 5.58 -7.31
N HIS A 37 -12.75 6.20 -6.62
CA HIS A 37 -12.95 7.22 -5.59
C HIS A 37 -11.99 8.40 -5.83
N PRO A 38 -12.17 9.18 -6.90
CA PRO A 38 -11.20 10.19 -7.33
C PRO A 38 -11.00 11.31 -6.29
N GLU A 39 -12.05 11.71 -5.57
CA GLU A 39 -11.97 12.73 -4.52
C GLU A 39 -11.11 12.26 -3.35
N LEU A 40 -11.40 11.07 -2.83
CA LEU A 40 -10.61 10.43 -1.77
C LEU A 40 -9.14 10.23 -2.20
N ALA A 41 -8.91 9.76 -3.43
CA ALA A 41 -7.55 9.61 -3.94
C ALA A 41 -6.80 10.93 -4.00
N ASN A 42 -7.48 12.03 -4.36
CA ASN A 42 -6.90 13.35 -4.37
C ASN A 42 -6.53 13.83 -2.97
N GLU A 43 -7.44 13.68 -2.00
CA GLU A 43 -7.18 14.07 -0.61
C GLU A 43 -6.00 13.29 -0.02
N VAL A 44 -5.98 11.96 -0.14
CA VAL A 44 -4.83 11.14 0.31
C VAL A 44 -3.54 11.63 -0.34
N ARG A 45 -3.56 11.98 -1.64
CA ARG A 45 -2.39 12.50 -2.34
C ARG A 45 -1.95 13.87 -1.82
N GLU A 46 -2.89 14.78 -1.56
CA GLU A 46 -2.61 16.12 -1.05
C GLU A 46 -2.02 16.07 0.35
N TYR A 47 -2.62 15.30 1.26
CA TYR A 47 -2.14 15.13 2.63
C TYR A 47 -0.77 14.44 2.70
N ILE A 48 -0.56 13.40 1.89
CA ILE A 48 0.69 12.62 1.92
C ILE A 48 1.81 13.25 1.06
N GLY A 49 1.44 14.15 0.14
CA GLY A 49 2.33 15.02 -0.62
C GLY A 49 2.81 14.47 -1.97
N SER A 50 2.65 13.17 -2.25
CA SER A 50 2.89 12.64 -3.60
C SER A 50 2.11 11.36 -3.86
N ARG A 51 1.80 11.10 -5.13
CA ARG A 51 1.07 9.89 -5.56
C ARG A 51 1.77 8.61 -5.09
N GLN A 52 3.08 8.53 -5.23
CA GLN A 52 3.84 7.36 -4.80
C GLN A 52 3.73 7.16 -3.28
N ARG A 53 3.96 8.21 -2.49
CA ARG A 53 3.88 8.12 -1.03
C ARG A 53 2.46 7.75 -0.57
N ALA A 54 1.44 8.31 -1.22
CA ALA A 54 0.04 7.99 -0.98
C ALA A 54 -0.26 6.51 -1.26
N ALA A 55 0.18 5.99 -2.41
CA ALA A 55 0.03 4.58 -2.76
C ALA A 55 0.66 3.64 -1.71
N HIS A 56 1.87 3.96 -1.25
CA HIS A 56 2.51 3.20 -0.18
C HIS A 56 1.76 3.32 1.15
N TRP A 57 1.28 4.51 1.50
CA TRP A 57 0.54 4.74 2.74
C TRP A 57 -0.78 3.95 2.76
N MET A 58 -1.49 3.89 1.63
CA MET A 58 -2.70 3.07 1.46
C MET A 58 -2.45 1.56 1.64
N CYS A 59 -1.21 1.11 1.45
CA CYS A 59 -0.79 -0.28 1.64
C CYS A 59 -0.09 -0.52 2.99
N ALA A 60 0.06 0.51 3.83
CA ALA A 60 0.77 0.42 5.09
C ALA A 60 -0.21 0.16 6.24
N PRO A 61 0.12 -0.77 7.17
CA PRO A 61 -0.66 -0.98 8.38
C PRO A 61 -0.78 0.30 9.21
N GLN A 62 -2.00 0.67 9.61
CA GLN A 62 -2.22 1.83 10.45
C GLN A 62 -2.48 1.39 11.88
N ARG A 63 -1.78 2.00 12.84
CA ARG A 63 -1.97 1.66 14.27
C ARG A 63 -3.37 2.01 14.75
N ALA A 64 -3.93 3.12 14.25
CA ALA A 64 -5.25 3.60 14.60
C ALA A 64 -6.38 2.67 14.10
N SER A 65 -6.14 1.86 13.07
CA SER A 65 -7.09 0.85 12.56
C SER A 65 -6.82 -0.56 13.08
N GLY A 66 -6.08 -0.71 14.19
CA GLY A 66 -5.74 -2.02 14.74
C GLY A 66 -4.75 -2.82 13.88
N GLY A 67 -3.95 -2.16 13.04
CA GLY A 67 -2.97 -2.79 12.16
C GLY A 67 -3.50 -3.15 10.77
N ARG A 68 -4.74 -2.77 10.45
CA ARG A 68 -5.31 -2.92 9.10
C ARG A 68 -4.73 -1.89 8.15
N ILE A 69 -4.73 -2.22 6.85
CA ILE A 69 -4.35 -1.25 5.82
C ILE A 69 -5.59 -0.44 5.39
N PRO A 70 -5.43 0.80 4.91
CA PRO A 70 -6.53 1.62 4.39
C PRO A 70 -7.43 0.92 3.38
N TYR A 71 -6.87 0.07 2.49
CA TYR A 71 -7.68 -0.71 1.55
C TYR A 71 -8.61 -1.73 2.22
N ASP A 72 -8.28 -2.22 3.42
CA ASP A 72 -9.18 -3.12 4.15
C ASP A 72 -10.46 -2.39 4.56
N LEU A 73 -10.36 -1.10 4.94
CA LEU A 73 -11.51 -0.27 5.31
C LEU A 73 -12.41 -0.06 4.09
N LEU A 74 -11.81 0.31 2.96
CA LEU A 74 -12.53 0.47 1.69
C LEU A 74 -13.21 -0.83 1.22
N ALA A 75 -12.58 -1.99 1.42
CA ALA A 75 -13.17 -3.28 1.07
C ALA A 75 -14.40 -3.62 1.92
N GLU A 76 -14.49 -3.08 3.14
CA GLU A 76 -15.64 -3.22 4.04
C GLU A 76 -16.68 -2.10 3.84
N GLY A 77 -16.42 -1.13 2.96
CA GLY A 77 -17.27 0.03 2.76
C GLY A 77 -17.16 1.10 3.85
N ASP A 78 -16.13 1.01 4.69
CA ASP A 78 -15.82 1.96 5.76
C ASP A 78 -14.97 3.12 5.23
N GLU A 79 -15.59 4.00 4.43
CA GLU A 79 -14.92 5.21 3.92
C GLU A 79 -14.68 6.23 5.03
N ASP A 80 -15.60 6.35 6.00
CA ASP A 80 -15.50 7.27 7.13
C ASP A 80 -14.26 6.96 7.99
N GLY A 81 -13.99 5.67 8.26
CA GLY A 81 -12.79 5.27 8.98
C GLY A 81 -11.48 5.64 8.25
N LEU A 82 -11.50 5.76 6.93
CA LEU A 82 -10.35 6.25 6.17
C LEU A 82 -10.18 7.78 6.30
N TRP A 83 -11.28 8.53 6.33
CA TRP A 83 -11.25 9.96 6.61
C TRP A 83 -10.70 10.24 8.01
N ASP A 84 -11.16 9.51 9.01
CA ASP A 84 -10.65 9.60 10.39
C ASP A 84 -9.13 9.34 10.46
N LEU A 85 -8.63 8.39 9.65
CA LEU A 85 -7.21 8.12 9.55
C LEU A 85 -6.43 9.29 8.95
N LEU A 86 -6.97 9.96 7.93
CA LEU A 86 -6.33 11.12 7.30
C LEU A 86 -6.29 12.31 8.24
N ASP A 87 -7.39 12.57 8.96
CA ASP A 87 -7.46 13.63 9.97
C ASP A 87 -6.45 13.41 11.10
N GLY A 88 -6.19 12.15 11.47
CA GLY A 88 -5.18 11.80 12.47
C GLY A 88 -3.71 11.94 12.02
N ILE A 89 -3.45 12.27 10.76
CA ILE A 89 -2.09 12.50 10.23
C ILE A 89 -1.68 13.98 10.35
N ALA A 90 -2.66 14.90 10.39
CA ALA A 90 -2.47 16.34 10.53
C ALA A 90 -2.01 16.75 11.95
#